data_AF-A0A2Z5UPA7-F1
#
_entry.id   AF-A0A2Z5UPA7-F1
#
_cell.length_a   1.000
_cell.length_b   1.000
_cell.length_c   1.000
_cell.angle_alpha   90.00
_cell.angle_beta   90.00
_cell.angle_gamma   90.00
#
_symmetry.space_group_name_H-M   'P 1'
#
loop_
_entity.id
_entity.type
_entity.pdbx_description
1 polymer ?
#
loop_
_entity_poly.entity_id
_entity_poly.type
_entity_poly.pdbx_seq_one_letter_code
_entity_poly.pdbx_strand_id
1 'polypeptide(L)'
;MTDDQRGRHALPVIEAMLKRWLVGEPLNMIETAYPGGGDPEKCEYSRHFVLRVVPDLAFLAGLPARILIARNAKDGIEAPIRSVLTTLSGAVREGCDSPECLAVRKNAGSSVSRPAARGLYDQIARSIPIGEESEDFEATLDRVRAAWAILAFDDLDKL
;
A
#
# COMPACT_ATOMS: atom_id res chain seq x y z
N MET A 1 21.73 18.58 -18.13
CA MET A 1 21.72 17.52 -17.10
C MET A 1 21.49 16.20 -17.81
N THR A 2 22.35 15.20 -17.63
CA THR A 2 22.16 13.85 -18.19
C THR A 2 21.04 13.10 -17.46
N ASP A 3 20.53 12.00 -18.01
CA ASP A 3 19.47 11.22 -17.34
C ASP A 3 19.93 10.61 -16.01
N ASP A 4 21.18 10.17 -15.90
CA ASP A 4 21.77 9.73 -14.63
C ASP A 4 21.76 10.86 -13.58
N GLN A 5 22.15 12.07 -13.97
CA GLN A 5 22.12 13.23 -13.08
C GLN A 5 20.68 13.59 -12.65
N ARG A 6 19.71 13.49 -13.58
CA ARG A 6 18.28 13.69 -13.28
C ARG A 6 17.78 12.64 -12.29
N GLY A 7 18.14 11.37 -12.51
CA GLY A 7 17.78 10.26 -11.63
C GLY A 7 18.31 10.45 -10.21
N ARG A 8 19.60 10.75 -10.05
CA ARG A 8 20.22 10.98 -8.73
C ARG A 8 19.58 12.14 -7.96
N HIS A 9 19.12 13.16 -8.67
CA HIS A 9 18.43 14.28 -8.05
C HIS A 9 16.99 13.94 -7.65
N ALA A 10 16.25 13.22 -8.51
CA ALA A 10 14.84 12.93 -8.29
C ALA A 10 14.57 11.76 -7.33
N LEU A 11 15.42 10.74 -7.31
CA LEU A 11 15.21 9.52 -6.52
C LEU A 11 15.01 9.78 -5.02
N PRO A 12 15.82 10.62 -4.34
CA PRO A 12 15.60 10.90 -2.91
C PRO A 12 14.23 11.54 -2.64
N VAL A 13 13.75 12.39 -3.55
CA VAL A 13 12.44 13.04 -3.43
C VAL A 13 11.31 12.03 -3.60
N ILE A 14 11.41 11.19 -4.64
CA ILE A 14 10.44 10.12 -4.91
C ILE A 14 10.39 9.14 -3.73
N GLU A 15 11.53 8.76 -3.18
CA GLU A 15 11.61 7.86 -2.02
C GLU A 15 10.93 8.46 -0.79
N ALA A 16 11.21 9.74 -0.49
CA ALA A 16 10.60 10.43 0.65
C ALA A 16 9.07 10.56 0.50
N MET A 17 8.58 10.91 -0.68
CA MET A 17 7.14 10.98 -0.98
C MET A 17 6.48 9.60 -0.94
N LEU A 18 7.16 8.56 -1.45
CA LEU A 18 6.66 7.19 -1.44
C LEU A 18 6.51 6.66 -0.01
N LYS A 19 7.48 6.90 0.87
CA LYS A 19 7.40 6.47 2.28
C LYS A 19 6.15 7.04 2.96
N ARG A 20 5.88 8.33 2.78
CA ARG A 20 4.67 9.00 3.30
C ARG A 20 3.39 8.47 2.67
N TRP A 21 3.42 8.20 1.36
CA TRP A 21 2.30 7.63 0.63
C TRP A 21 1.89 6.24 1.14
N LEU A 22 2.87 5.35 1.36
CA LEU A 22 2.64 3.97 1.81
C LEU A 22 2.08 3.88 3.23
N VAL A 23 2.38 4.86 4.09
CA VAL A 23 1.82 4.92 5.45
C VAL A 23 0.47 5.65 5.53
N GLY A 24 -0.17 5.93 4.40
CA GLY A 24 -1.50 6.54 4.40
C GLY A 24 -1.56 8.05 4.71
N GLU A 25 -0.43 8.77 4.78
CA GLU A 25 -0.42 10.21 5.11
C GLU A 25 -1.20 11.07 4.08
N PRO A 26 -1.96 12.09 4.49
CA PRO A 26 -2.70 12.96 3.56
C PRO A 26 -1.77 13.76 2.62
N LEU A 27 -2.32 14.26 1.50
CA LEU A 27 -1.52 14.90 0.43
C LEU A 27 -0.71 16.10 0.92
N ASN A 28 -1.25 16.89 1.83
CA ASN A 28 -0.55 18.03 2.42
C ASN A 28 0.71 17.60 3.20
N MET A 29 0.70 16.43 3.83
CA MET A 29 1.86 15.87 4.52
C MET A 29 2.89 15.29 3.53
N ILE A 30 2.42 14.66 2.45
CA ILE A 30 3.29 14.22 1.34
C ILE A 30 4.01 15.42 0.70
N GLU A 31 3.33 16.57 0.58
CA GLU A 31 3.86 17.79 -0.03
C GLU A 31 5.12 18.28 0.68
N THR A 32 5.16 18.09 2.00
CA THR A 32 6.31 18.50 2.83
C THR A 32 7.61 17.74 2.52
N ALA A 33 7.53 16.61 1.81
CA ALA A 33 8.70 15.87 1.35
C ALA A 33 9.35 16.49 0.10
N TYR A 34 8.67 17.41 -0.60
CA TYR A 34 9.22 18.04 -1.79
C TYR A 34 10.21 19.17 -1.44
N PRO A 35 11.45 19.14 -1.94
CA PRO A 35 12.43 20.19 -1.68
C PRO A 35 12.00 21.54 -2.26
N GLY A 36 12.16 22.62 -1.48
CA GLY A 36 11.78 23.98 -1.89
C GLY A 36 10.36 24.39 -1.49
N GLY A 37 9.57 23.47 -0.94
CA GLY A 37 8.22 23.73 -0.45
C GLY A 37 7.20 23.88 -1.57
N GLY A 38 6.11 23.11 -1.49
CA GLY A 38 4.90 23.35 -2.28
C GLY A 38 3.88 24.15 -1.49
N ASP A 39 2.91 24.73 -2.18
CA ASP A 39 1.72 25.33 -1.55
C ASP A 39 0.89 24.21 -0.88
N PRO A 40 0.84 24.12 0.46
CA PRO A 40 0.18 23.01 1.14
C PRO A 40 -1.33 22.96 0.88
N GLU A 41 -1.95 24.08 0.52
CA GLU A 41 -3.38 24.11 0.18
C GLU A 41 -3.62 23.50 -1.20
N LYS A 42 -2.68 23.68 -2.13
CA LYS A 42 -2.76 23.16 -3.49
C LYS A 42 -2.13 21.79 -3.70
N CYS A 43 -1.29 21.31 -2.79
CA CYS A 43 -0.64 19.99 -2.84
C CYS A 43 -0.21 19.57 -4.28
N GLU A 44 0.40 20.50 -5.03
CA GLU A 44 0.58 20.35 -6.47
C GLU A 44 1.54 19.20 -6.76
N TYR A 45 2.66 19.14 -6.04
CA TYR A 45 3.67 18.11 -6.23
C TYR A 45 3.16 16.75 -5.80
N SER A 46 2.41 16.67 -4.71
CA SER A 46 1.80 15.44 -4.21
C SER A 46 0.73 14.92 -5.17
N ARG A 47 -0.11 15.79 -5.72
CA ARG A 47 -1.08 15.41 -6.75
C ARG A 47 -0.37 14.88 -7.99
N HIS A 48 0.67 15.57 -8.46
CA HIS A 48 1.47 15.10 -9.59
C HIS A 48 2.11 13.73 -9.29
N PHE A 49 2.75 13.58 -8.13
CA PHE A 49 3.35 12.32 -7.69
C PHE A 49 2.34 11.17 -7.67
N VAL A 50 1.18 11.36 -7.05
CA VAL A 50 0.15 10.31 -6.95
C VAL A 50 -0.48 9.98 -8.30
N LEU A 51 -0.71 10.98 -9.16
CA LEU A 51 -1.38 10.76 -10.45
C LEU A 51 -0.43 10.26 -11.55
N ARG A 52 0.87 10.56 -11.46
CA ARG A 52 1.84 10.28 -12.53
C ARG A 52 2.93 9.29 -12.14
N VAL A 53 3.39 9.32 -10.89
CA VAL A 53 4.55 8.50 -10.46
C VAL A 53 4.11 7.21 -9.78
N VAL A 54 3.13 7.28 -8.87
CA VAL A 54 2.62 6.08 -8.17
C VAL A 54 2.13 4.98 -9.12
N PRO A 55 1.42 5.25 -10.24
CA PRO A 55 1.03 4.19 -11.18
C PRO A 55 2.21 3.42 -11.76
N ASP A 56 3.29 4.10 -12.10
CA ASP A 56 4.51 3.50 -12.65
C ASP A 56 5.24 2.69 -11.57
N LEU A 57 5.35 3.23 -10.36
CA LEU A 57 5.92 2.51 -9.22
C LEU A 57 5.12 1.25 -8.89
N ALA A 58 3.78 1.33 -8.93
CA ALA A 58 2.91 0.17 -8.71
C ALA A 58 3.10 -0.89 -9.80
N PHE A 59 3.31 -0.49 -11.05
CA PHE A 59 3.64 -1.42 -12.12
C PHE A 59 4.98 -2.13 -11.85
N LEU A 60 6.03 -1.37 -11.54
CA LEU A 60 7.36 -1.92 -11.23
C LEU A 60 7.32 -2.87 -10.03
N ALA A 61 6.58 -2.50 -8.98
CA ALA A 61 6.35 -3.30 -7.78
C ALA A 61 5.68 -4.65 -8.07
N GLY A 62 4.90 -4.77 -9.14
CA GLY A 62 4.27 -6.03 -9.55
C GLY A 62 5.19 -6.97 -10.35
N LEU A 63 6.33 -6.48 -10.84
CA LEU A 63 7.22 -7.28 -11.69
C LEU A 63 7.83 -8.49 -10.97
N PRO A 64 8.32 -8.39 -9.72
CA PRO A 64 8.92 -9.54 -9.03
C PRO A 64 7.98 -10.75 -8.95
N ALA A 65 6.73 -10.55 -8.55
CA ALA A 65 5.74 -11.62 -8.51
C ALA A 65 5.49 -12.21 -9.90
N ARG A 66 5.28 -11.38 -10.93
CA ARG A 66 5.07 -11.85 -12.31
C ARG A 66 6.24 -12.66 -12.86
N ILE A 67 7.46 -12.22 -12.58
CA ILE A 67 8.69 -12.93 -12.99
C ILE A 67 8.75 -14.29 -12.28
N LEU A 68 8.47 -14.35 -10.98
CA LEU A 68 8.45 -15.60 -10.23
C LEU A 68 7.38 -16.57 -10.72
N ILE A 69 6.15 -16.10 -10.99
CA ILE A 69 5.07 -16.92 -11.58
C ILE A 69 5.56 -17.52 -12.91
N ALA A 70 6.11 -16.69 -13.79
CA ALA A 70 6.55 -17.13 -15.11
C ALA A 70 7.69 -18.15 -15.04
N ARG A 71 8.63 -17.99 -14.08
CA ARG A 71 9.73 -18.94 -13.86
C ARG A 71 9.22 -20.27 -13.29
N ASN A 72 8.37 -20.22 -12.25
CA ASN A 72 7.78 -21.41 -11.66
C ASN A 72 6.98 -22.22 -12.69
N ALA A 73 6.18 -21.54 -13.52
CA ALA A 73 5.42 -22.19 -14.60
C ALA A 73 6.32 -22.87 -15.64
N LYS A 74 7.46 -22.24 -15.99
CA LYS A 74 8.44 -22.82 -16.91
C LYS A 74 9.10 -24.08 -16.32
N ASP A 75 9.37 -24.07 -15.02
CA ASP A 75 10.09 -25.13 -14.33
C ASP A 75 9.15 -26.21 -13.75
N GLY A 76 7.83 -26.11 -13.98
CA GLY A 76 6.82 -27.05 -13.46
C GLY A 76 6.66 -27.02 -11.94
N ILE A 77 7.01 -25.90 -11.31
CA ILE A 77 6.95 -25.72 -9.85
C ILE A 77 5.59 -25.15 -9.46
N GLU A 78 4.78 -25.96 -8.79
CA GLU A 78 3.54 -25.50 -8.12
C GLU A 78 3.86 -25.09 -6.69
N ALA A 79 4.38 -23.88 -6.51
CA ALA A 79 4.62 -23.28 -5.21
C ALA A 79 3.87 -21.94 -5.09
N PRO A 80 3.13 -21.71 -3.98
CA PRO A 80 2.47 -20.44 -3.73
C PRO A 80 3.50 -19.32 -3.59
N ILE A 81 3.15 -18.14 -4.11
CA ILE A 81 3.98 -16.95 -3.97
C ILE A 81 3.51 -16.19 -2.73
N ARG A 82 4.49 -15.78 -1.90
CA ARG A 82 4.24 -15.01 -0.69
C ARG A 82 3.29 -13.83 -0.96
N SER A 83 2.28 -13.66 -0.11
CA SER A 83 1.25 -12.61 -0.20
C SER A 83 1.85 -11.21 -0.35
N VAL A 84 2.95 -10.92 0.34
CA VAL A 84 3.68 -9.65 0.23
C VAL A 84 4.09 -9.33 -1.22
N LEU A 85 4.54 -10.32 -1.99
CA LEU A 85 4.94 -10.12 -3.39
C LEU A 85 3.73 -9.97 -4.30
N THR A 86 2.71 -10.80 -4.12
CA THR A 86 1.51 -10.79 -4.98
C THR A 86 0.68 -9.51 -4.77
N THR A 87 0.73 -8.92 -3.59
CA THR A 87 -0.01 -7.70 -3.21
C THR A 87 0.77 -6.41 -3.40
N LEU A 88 2.11 -6.46 -3.55
CA LEU A 88 2.97 -5.27 -3.54
C LEU A 88 2.52 -4.18 -4.53
N SER A 89 2.11 -4.57 -5.73
CA SER A 89 1.56 -3.64 -6.73
C SER A 89 0.31 -2.92 -6.24
N GLY A 90 -0.62 -3.68 -5.63
CA GLY A 90 -1.84 -3.13 -5.05
C GLY A 90 -1.54 -2.24 -3.84
N ALA A 91 -0.63 -2.66 -2.97
CA ALA A 91 -0.21 -1.91 -1.80
C ALA A 91 0.40 -0.55 -2.19
N VAL A 92 1.31 -0.53 -3.17
CA VAL A 92 1.88 0.73 -3.70
C VAL A 92 0.80 1.60 -4.35
N ARG A 93 -0.10 1.03 -5.15
CA ARG A 93 -1.16 1.80 -5.81
C ARG A 93 -2.13 2.43 -4.83
N GLU A 94 -2.45 1.74 -3.75
CA GLU A 94 -3.44 2.18 -2.77
C GLU A 94 -2.83 2.94 -1.58
N GLY A 95 -1.49 2.99 -1.51
CA GLY A 95 -0.75 3.66 -0.44
C GLY A 95 -0.85 2.93 0.89
N CYS A 96 -0.57 1.63 0.85
CA CYS A 96 -0.53 0.70 1.96
C CYS A 96 0.88 0.12 2.11
N ASP A 97 1.31 -0.16 3.33
CA ASP A 97 2.63 -0.69 3.69
C ASP A 97 2.62 -2.19 4.04
N SER A 98 1.45 -2.83 4.08
CA SER A 98 1.30 -4.27 4.29
C SER A 98 0.11 -4.87 3.53
N PRO A 99 0.07 -6.21 3.33
CA PRO A 99 -1.11 -6.91 2.81
C PRO A 99 -2.37 -6.65 3.63
N GLU A 100 -2.27 -6.60 4.95
CA GLU A 100 -3.39 -6.32 5.86
C GLU A 100 -3.92 -4.89 5.67
N CYS A 101 -3.04 -3.90 5.55
CA CYS A 101 -3.45 -2.52 5.28
C CYS A 101 -4.19 -2.43 3.93
N LEU A 102 -3.70 -3.15 2.91
CA LEU A 102 -4.38 -3.25 1.61
C LEU A 102 -5.74 -3.94 1.74
N ALA A 103 -5.83 -5.02 2.51
CA ALA A 103 -7.09 -5.74 2.75
C ALA A 103 -8.12 -4.84 3.44
N VAL A 104 -7.73 -4.07 4.47
CA VAL A 104 -8.60 -3.06 5.10
C VAL A 104 -9.05 -2.02 4.08
N ARG A 105 -8.12 -1.51 3.27
CA ARG A 105 -8.42 -0.51 2.24
C ARG A 105 -9.43 -1.01 1.20
N LYS A 106 -9.34 -2.28 0.79
CA LYS A 106 -10.30 -2.92 -0.12
C LYS A 106 -11.64 -3.18 0.55
N ASN A 107 -11.64 -3.60 1.83
CA ASN A 107 -12.85 -3.87 2.60
C ASN A 107 -13.64 -2.59 2.92
N ALA A 108 -12.97 -1.47 3.16
CA ALA A 108 -13.60 -0.18 3.47
C ALA A 108 -14.38 0.43 2.28
N GLY A 109 -14.15 -0.04 1.06
CA GLY A 109 -14.83 0.44 -0.15
C GLY A 109 -14.21 1.71 -0.76
N SER A 110 -14.67 2.05 -1.97
CA SER A 110 -14.09 3.12 -2.79
C SER A 110 -14.38 4.53 -2.29
N SER A 111 -15.44 4.73 -1.51
CA SER A 111 -15.84 6.03 -0.93
C SER A 111 -14.94 6.46 0.24
N VAL A 112 -14.24 5.52 0.87
CA VAL A 112 -13.33 5.82 1.99
C VAL A 112 -11.99 6.32 1.44
N SER A 113 -11.55 7.47 1.94
CA SER A 113 -10.26 8.05 1.57
C SER A 113 -9.10 7.18 2.07
N ARG A 114 -7.95 7.20 1.40
CA ARG A 114 -6.77 6.44 1.84
C ARG A 114 -6.37 6.75 3.29
N PRO A 115 -6.24 8.02 3.73
CA PRO A 115 -5.93 8.31 5.14
C PRO A 115 -6.99 7.79 6.12
N ALA A 116 -8.27 7.84 5.75
CA ALA A 116 -9.33 7.27 6.59
C ALA A 116 -9.22 5.74 6.67
N ALA A 117 -8.96 5.06 5.54
CA ALA A 117 -8.72 3.62 5.52
C ALA A 117 -7.47 3.22 6.33
N ARG A 118 -6.41 4.05 6.33
CA ARG A 118 -5.26 3.86 7.21
C ARG A 118 -5.66 3.95 8.68
N GLY A 119 -6.45 4.96 9.05
CA GLY A 119 -6.97 5.09 10.42
C GLY A 119 -7.83 3.90 10.84
N LEU A 120 -8.59 3.31 9.91
CA LEU A 120 -9.33 2.06 10.15
C LEU A 120 -8.39 0.87 10.37
N TYR A 121 -7.31 0.77 9.58
CA TYR A 121 -6.30 -0.26 9.77
C TYR A 121 -5.61 -0.14 11.13
N ASP A 122 -5.17 1.07 11.51
CA ASP A 122 -4.48 1.30 12.78
C ASP A 122 -5.34 0.92 14.00
N GLN A 123 -6.68 1.04 13.90
CA GLN A 123 -7.62 0.62 14.95
C GLN A 123 -7.65 -0.90 15.14
N ILE A 124 -7.61 -1.67 14.05
CA ILE A 124 -7.79 -3.12 14.10
C ILE A 124 -6.47 -3.89 14.06
N ALA A 125 -5.34 -3.24 13.73
CA ALA A 125 -4.08 -3.90 13.37
C ALA A 125 -3.61 -4.94 14.40
N ARG A 126 -3.85 -4.66 15.69
CA ARG A 126 -3.49 -5.56 16.80
C ARG A 126 -4.40 -6.78 16.94
N SER A 127 -5.61 -6.70 16.40
CA SER A 127 -6.61 -7.76 16.43
C SER A 127 -6.58 -8.63 15.18
N ILE A 128 -5.80 -8.26 14.15
CA ILE A 128 -5.62 -9.08 12.97
C ILE A 128 -4.71 -10.27 13.33
N PRO A 129 -5.16 -11.52 13.18
CA PRO A 129 -4.32 -12.70 13.41
C PRO A 129 -3.10 -12.70 12.49
N ILE A 130 -1.96 -13.21 12.96
CA ILE A 130 -0.76 -13.38 12.12
C ILE A 130 -1.08 -14.34 10.96
N GLY A 131 -0.76 -13.92 9.73
CA GLY A 131 -0.94 -14.73 8.53
C GLY A 131 0.15 -15.77 8.32
N GLU A 132 -0.13 -16.75 7.45
CA GLU A 132 0.87 -17.74 7.02
C GLU A 132 1.74 -17.22 5.87
N GLU A 133 3.01 -17.63 5.79
CA GLU A 133 3.93 -17.11 4.75
C GLU A 133 3.47 -17.39 3.32
N SER A 134 2.74 -18.48 3.12
CA SER A 134 2.23 -18.95 1.83
C SER A 134 0.74 -18.66 1.62
N GLU A 135 0.12 -17.90 2.52
CA GLU A 135 -1.28 -17.54 2.35
C GLU A 135 -1.47 -16.69 1.08
N ASP A 136 -2.62 -16.84 0.43
CA ASP A 136 -3.02 -15.92 -0.62
C ASP A 136 -3.67 -14.66 -0.03
N PHE A 137 -3.98 -13.71 -0.91
CA PHE A 137 -4.58 -12.45 -0.47
C PHE A 137 -6.03 -12.61 0.02
N GLU A 138 -6.76 -13.63 -0.43
CA GLU A 138 -8.13 -13.88 0.05
C GLU A 138 -8.11 -14.33 1.51
N ALA A 139 -7.15 -15.20 1.89
CA ALA A 139 -6.93 -15.55 3.29
C ALA A 139 -6.61 -14.31 4.16
N THR A 140 -5.81 -13.36 3.63
CA THR A 140 -5.54 -12.07 4.30
C THR A 140 -6.83 -11.25 4.49
N LEU A 141 -7.69 -11.19 3.47
CA LEU A 141 -8.98 -10.50 3.54
C LEU A 141 -9.89 -11.12 4.60
N ASP A 142 -9.94 -12.45 4.67
CA ASP A 142 -10.77 -13.16 5.65
C ASP A 142 -10.29 -12.94 7.09
N ARG A 143 -8.97 -12.91 7.33
CA ARG A 143 -8.40 -12.51 8.64
C ARG A 143 -8.81 -11.09 9.03
N VAL A 144 -8.76 -10.15 8.09
CA VAL A 144 -9.17 -8.76 8.32
C VAL A 144 -10.67 -8.66 8.62
N ARG A 145 -11.52 -9.39 7.88
CA ARG A 145 -12.98 -9.43 8.11
C ARG A 145 -13.30 -10.03 9.48
N ALA A 146 -12.60 -11.07 9.89
CA ALA A 146 -12.76 -11.66 11.22
C ALA A 146 -12.39 -10.67 12.33
N ALA A 147 -11.29 -9.93 12.18
CA ALA A 147 -10.90 -8.88 13.12
C ALA A 147 -11.96 -7.76 13.24
N TRP A 148 -12.56 -7.36 12.11
CA TRP A 148 -13.67 -6.40 12.11
C TRP A 148 -14.91 -6.92 12.83
N ALA A 149 -15.27 -8.19 12.60
CA ALA A 149 -16.42 -8.80 13.25
C ALA A 149 -16.24 -8.79 14.78
N ILE A 150 -15.06 -9.17 15.26
CA ILE A 150 -14.72 -9.17 16.70
C ILE A 150 -14.86 -7.76 17.29
N LEU A 151 -14.29 -6.74 16.63
CA LEU A 151 -14.36 -5.36 17.13
C LEU A 151 -15.81 -4.83 17.17
N ALA A 152 -16.62 -5.19 16.17
CA ALA A 152 -18.04 -4.82 16.15
C ALA A 152 -18.84 -5.50 17.29
N PHE A 153 -18.50 -6.74 17.66
CA PHE A 153 -19.10 -7.41 18.82
C PHE A 153 -18.67 -6.76 20.15
N ASP A 154 -17.38 -6.46 20.33
CA ASP A 154 -16.86 -5.82 21.55
C ASP A 154 -17.48 -4.44 21.82
N ASP A 155 -17.91 -3.71 20.79
CA ASP A 155 -18.58 -2.43 20.93
C ASP A 155 -20.07 -2.56 21.25
N LEU A 156 -20.72 -3.67 20.88
CA LEU A 156 -22.10 -3.98 21.27
C LEU A 156 -22.21 -4.36 22.75
N ASP A 157 -21.20 -5.06 23.30
CA ASP A 157 -21.18 -5.45 24.72
C ASP A 157 -20.90 -4.28 25.69
N LYS A 158 -20.55 -3.10 25.16
CA LYS A 158 -20.30 -1.87 25.94
C LYS A 158 -21.50 -0.91 25.98
N LEU A 159 -22.61 -1.24 25.30
CA LEU A 159 -23.87 -0.49 25.28
C LEU A 159 -24.86 -0.98 26.34
#